data_AF-A0A946UDA6-F1
#
_entry.id   AF-A0A946UDA6-F1
#
_cell.length_a   1.000
_cell.length_b   1.000
_cell.length_c   1.000
_cell.angle_alpha   90.00
_cell.angle_beta   90.00
_cell.angle_gamma   90.00
#
_symmetry.space_group_name_H-M   'P 1'
#
loop_
_entity.id
_entity.type
_entity.pdbx_description
1 polymer ?
#
loop_
_entity_poly.entity_id
_entity_poly.type
_entity_poly.pdbx_seq_one_letter_code
_entity_poly.pdbx_strand_id
1 'polypeptide(L)'
;ALTAGGISWFLGIFAVLSMNRLAEFYPLGGIAIFAGKTFFDLYDFLVINIMMPLGAILIAIFTGWLVDRKFTQAELYGDRPTAWFGIWRFLLRYFAPLLLLGVFIDMLRSTG
;
A
#
# COMPACT_ATOMS: atom_id res chain seq x y z
N ALA A 1 13.23 -0.94 18.68
CA ALA A 1 14.06 -0.18 17.72
C ALA A 1 15.20 -1.04 17.18
N LEU A 2 16.13 -1.51 18.02
CA LEU A 2 17.27 -2.34 17.60
C LEU A 2 16.85 -3.67 16.95
N THR A 3 15.81 -4.33 17.46
CA THR A 3 15.26 -5.58 16.90
C THR A 3 14.68 -5.38 15.50
N ALA A 4 13.86 -4.35 15.30
CA ALA A 4 13.29 -4.01 13.99
C ALA A 4 14.38 -3.58 12.99
N GLY A 5 15.38 -2.82 13.44
CA GLY A 5 16.52 -2.42 12.61
C GLY A 5 17.38 -3.61 12.18
N GLY A 6 17.67 -4.54 13.11
CA GLY A 6 18.39 -5.77 12.81
C GLY A 6 17.66 -6.65 11.79
N ILE A 7 16.34 -6.84 11.97
CA ILE A 7 15.51 -7.60 11.03
C ILE A 7 15.53 -6.95 9.64
N SER A 8 15.33 -5.63 9.57
CA SER A 8 15.38 -4.88 8.29
C SER A 8 16.73 -5.03 7.59
N TRP A 9 17.83 -4.96 8.35
CA TRP A 9 19.17 -5.13 7.81
C TRP A 9 19.40 -6.53 7.21
N PHE A 10 19.00 -7.59 7.93
CA PHE A 10 19.10 -8.96 7.40
C PHE A 10 18.18 -9.19 6.19
N LEU A 11 16.95 -8.66 6.21
CA LEU A 11 16.03 -8.72 5.07
C LEU A 11 16.61 -8.03 3.84
N GLY A 12 17.27 -6.88 4.00
CA GLY A 12 17.92 -6.16 2.91
C GLY A 12 19.08 -6.95 2.29
N ILE A 13 19.92 -7.59 3.11
CA ILE A 13 21.00 -8.47 2.62
C ILE A 13 20.41 -9.65 1.85
N PHE A 14 19.38 -10.29 2.40
CA PHE A 14 18.74 -11.43 1.76
C PHE A 14 18.05 -11.05 0.44
N ALA A 15 17.45 -9.87 0.36
CA ALA A 15 16.90 -9.30 -0.87
C ALA A 15 17.98 -9.10 -1.95
N VAL A 16 19.12 -8.49 -1.62
CA VAL A 16 20.21 -8.27 -2.58
C VAL A 16 20.84 -9.59 -3.04
N LEU A 17 21.02 -10.55 -2.13
CA LEU A 17 21.51 -11.89 -2.50
C LEU A 17 20.53 -12.64 -3.41
N SER A 18 19.22 -12.46 -3.22
CA SER A 18 18.16 -13.01 -4.07
C SER A 18 18.28 -12.56 -5.53
N MET A 19 18.82 -11.37 -5.79
CA MET A 19 19.01 -10.84 -7.15
C MET A 19 20.27 -11.34 -7.86
N ASN A 20 21.18 -12.03 -7.14
CA ASN A 20 22.48 -12.44 -7.69
C ASN A 20 22.76 -13.93 -7.46
N ARG A 21 23.11 -14.33 -6.23
CA ARG A 21 23.53 -15.70 -5.89
C ARG A 21 22.37 -16.66 -5.66
N LEU A 22 21.24 -16.15 -5.18
CA LEU A 22 20.03 -16.93 -4.85
C LEU A 22 18.94 -16.77 -5.92
N ALA A 23 19.29 -16.29 -7.11
CA ALA A 23 18.35 -16.08 -8.22
C ALA A 23 17.70 -17.39 -8.72
N GLU A 24 18.35 -18.54 -8.48
CA GLU A 24 17.84 -19.89 -8.82
C GLU A 24 17.07 -20.54 -7.66
N PHE A 25 17.00 -19.88 -6.50
CA PHE A 25 16.27 -20.38 -5.35
C PHE A 25 14.82 -19.90 -5.39
N TYR A 26 13.92 -20.78 -5.83
CA TYR A 26 12.49 -20.52 -5.95
C TYR A 26 11.71 -21.17 -4.79
N PRO A 27 11.51 -20.47 -3.65
CA PRO A 27 10.87 -21.05 -2.47
C PRO A 27 9.40 -21.47 -2.74
N LEU A 28 8.72 -20.88 -3.72
CA LEU A 28 7.34 -21.18 -4.12
C LEU A 28 7.22 -21.71 -5.57
N GLY A 29 8.30 -22.26 -6.14
CA GLY A 29 8.34 -22.72 -7.54
C GLY A 29 7.33 -23.82 -7.92
N GLY A 30 6.68 -24.46 -6.93
CA GLY A 30 5.62 -25.45 -7.14
C GLY A 30 4.23 -24.88 -7.42
N ILE A 31 4.03 -23.56 -7.32
CA ILE A 31 2.75 -22.89 -7.60
C ILE A 31 2.89 -22.12 -8.93
N ALA A 32 2.03 -22.41 -9.92
CA ALA A 32 2.15 -21.85 -11.27
C ALA A 32 2.20 -20.31 -11.35
N ILE A 33 1.54 -19.62 -10.40
CA ILE A 33 1.49 -18.14 -10.30
C ILE A 33 2.82 -17.56 -9.76
N PHE A 34 3.61 -18.36 -9.05
CA PHE A 34 4.88 -17.96 -8.42
C PHE A 34 6.10 -18.70 -9.01
N ALA A 35 5.90 -19.44 -10.11
CA ALA A 35 6.97 -20.14 -10.80
C ALA A 35 8.03 -19.14 -11.29
N GLY A 36 9.29 -19.37 -10.92
CA GLY A 36 10.40 -18.51 -11.34
C GLY A 36 10.54 -17.18 -10.58
N LYS A 37 9.72 -16.90 -9.56
CA LYS A 37 9.87 -15.69 -8.73
C LYS A 37 10.88 -15.93 -7.61
N THR A 38 11.88 -15.07 -7.52
CA THR A 38 12.86 -15.09 -6.44
C THR A 38 12.23 -14.61 -5.13
N PHE A 39 12.94 -14.76 -3.99
CA PHE A 39 12.43 -14.27 -2.71
C PHE A 39 12.13 -12.76 -2.73
N PHE A 40 12.99 -11.98 -3.39
CA PHE A 40 12.77 -10.54 -3.56
C PHE A 40 11.49 -10.26 -4.35
N ASP A 41 11.26 -10.96 -5.47
CA ASP A 41 10.08 -10.73 -6.31
C ASP A 41 8.77 -11.04 -5.56
N LEU A 42 8.81 -12.03 -4.67
CA LEU A 42 7.66 -12.39 -3.83
C LEU A 42 7.39 -11.34 -2.76
N TYR A 43 8.46 -10.83 -2.14
CA TYR A 43 8.40 -9.73 -1.18
C TYR A 43 7.90 -8.44 -1.85
N ASP A 44 8.43 -8.12 -3.03
CA ASP A 44 8.03 -6.97 -3.84
C ASP A 44 6.55 -7.08 -4.24
N PHE A 45 6.11 -8.26 -4.69
CA PHE A 45 4.70 -8.51 -4.96
C PHE A 45 3.81 -8.27 -3.72
N LEU A 46 4.22 -8.75 -2.55
CA LEU A 46 3.47 -8.53 -1.31
C LEU A 46 3.37 -7.04 -0.96
N VAL A 47 4.48 -6.31 -1.06
CA VAL A 47 4.50 -4.89 -0.68
C VAL A 47 3.73 -4.04 -1.71
N ILE A 48 4.07 -4.19 -3.00
CA ILE A 48 3.52 -3.35 -4.06
C ILE A 48 2.06 -3.69 -4.33
N ASN A 49 1.72 -4.99 -4.37
CA ASN A 49 0.40 -5.40 -4.83
C ASN A 49 -0.62 -5.62 -3.72
N ILE A 50 -0.16 -5.83 -2.49
CA ILE A 50 -1.06 -6.06 -1.36
C ILE A 50 -0.96 -4.91 -0.36
N MET A 51 0.23 -4.62 0.17
CA MET A 51 0.37 -3.64 1.25
C MET A 51 0.07 -2.21 0.80
N MET A 52 0.54 -1.78 -0.37
CA MET A 52 0.31 -0.42 -0.86
C MET A 52 -1.18 -0.11 -1.11
N PRO A 53 -1.94 -0.91 -1.90
CA PRO A 53 -3.36 -0.65 -2.11
C PRO A 53 -4.17 -0.72 -0.81
N LEU A 54 -3.88 -1.71 0.04
CA LEU A 54 -4.57 -1.91 1.30
C LEU A 54 -4.30 -0.74 2.26
N GLY A 55 -3.06 -0.28 2.36
CA GLY A 55 -2.69 0.91 3.13
C GLY A 55 -3.40 2.16 2.64
N ALA A 56 -3.46 2.36 1.32
CA ALA A 56 -4.16 3.49 0.73
C ALA A 56 -5.67 3.45 1.02
N ILE A 57 -6.31 2.27 0.94
CA ILE A 57 -7.74 2.10 1.26
C ILE A 57 -8.00 2.41 2.74
N LEU A 58 -7.17 1.88 3.65
CA LEU A 58 -7.29 2.17 5.08
C LEU A 58 -7.17 3.67 5.36
N ILE A 59 -6.19 4.34 4.76
CA ILE A 59 -6.01 5.80 4.91
C ILE A 59 -7.23 6.54 4.36
N ALA A 60 -7.74 6.18 3.18
CA ALA A 60 -8.91 6.82 2.58
C ALA A 60 -10.17 6.65 3.45
N ILE A 61 -10.39 5.47 4.03
CA ILE A 61 -11.49 5.21 4.97
C ILE A 61 -11.30 6.03 6.25
N PHE A 62 -10.10 5.98 6.83
CA PHE A 62 -9.78 6.71 8.05
C PHE A 62 -10.02 8.21 7.87
N THR A 63 -9.43 8.83 6.85
CA THR A 63 -9.55 10.26 6.57
C THR A 63 -10.94 10.67 6.11
N GLY A 64 -11.64 9.83 5.32
CA GLY A 64 -12.96 10.16 4.78
C GLY A 64 -14.11 9.99 5.78
N TRP A 65 -14.03 8.99 6.67
CA TRP A 65 -15.14 8.55 7.50
C TRP A 65 -14.87 8.65 9.00
N LEU A 66 -13.65 8.38 9.46
CA LEU A 66 -13.31 8.31 10.88
C LEU A 66 -12.82 9.64 11.46
N VAL A 67 -12.19 10.49 10.64
CA VAL A 67 -11.66 11.77 11.10
C VAL A 67 -12.78 12.80 11.35
N ASP A 68 -12.74 13.38 12.54
CA ASP A 68 -13.75 14.29 13.06
C ASP A 68 -13.75 15.65 12.35
N ARG A 69 -14.94 16.11 11.93
CA ARG A 69 -15.11 17.32 11.09
C ARG A 69 -14.50 18.57 11.71
N LYS A 70 -14.70 18.70 13.02
CA LYS A 70 -14.29 19.89 13.78
C LYS A 70 -12.78 19.99 13.91
N PHE A 71 -12.09 18.85 14.05
CA PHE A 71 -10.64 18.81 14.18
C PHE A 71 -9.95 19.15 12.84
N THR A 72 -10.41 18.57 11.74
CA THR A 72 -9.79 18.81 10.42
C THR A 72 -10.06 20.23 9.89
N GLN A 73 -11.25 20.78 10.14
CA GLN A 73 -11.59 22.13 9.67
C GLN A 73 -10.79 23.19 10.43
N ALA A 74 -10.65 23.04 11.75
CA ALA A 74 -9.85 23.94 12.58
C ALA A 74 -8.36 23.90 12.21
N GLU A 75 -7.80 22.71 11.98
CA GLU A 75 -6.37 22.51 11.67
C GLU A 75 -5.99 22.87 10.22
N LEU A 76 -6.78 22.48 9.21
CA LEU A 76 -6.41 22.72 7.80
C LEU A 76 -6.91 24.06 7.24
N TYR A 77 -8.04 24.57 7.71
CA TYR A 77 -8.72 25.69 7.05
C TYR A 77 -9.02 26.90 7.95
N GLY A 78 -9.01 26.75 9.27
CA GLY A 78 -9.35 27.84 10.20
C GLY A 78 -10.72 28.45 9.88
N ASP A 79 -10.78 29.79 9.74
CA ASP A 79 -11.98 30.58 9.41
C ASP A 79 -12.32 30.67 7.90
N ARG A 80 -11.69 29.87 7.04
CA ARG A 80 -11.97 29.90 5.58
C ARG A 80 -13.34 29.31 5.22
N PRO A 81 -13.93 29.72 4.08
CA PRO A 81 -15.28 29.32 3.69
C PRO A 81 -15.47 27.81 3.64
N THR A 82 -16.48 27.34 4.37
CA THR A 82 -16.81 25.94 4.64
C THR A 82 -17.08 25.10 3.38
N ALA A 83 -17.34 25.75 2.24
CA ALA A 83 -17.60 25.11 0.96
C ALA A 83 -16.40 24.31 0.42
N TRP A 84 -15.16 24.84 0.54
CA TRP A 84 -13.97 24.15 0.04
C TRP A 84 -13.63 22.90 0.84
N PHE A 85 -13.88 22.96 2.16
CA PHE A 85 -13.79 21.80 3.05
C PHE A 85 -14.81 20.70 2.68
N GLY A 86 -16.02 21.10 2.32
CA GLY A 86 -17.07 20.18 1.84
C GLY A 86 -16.67 19.44 0.57
N ILE A 87 -16.12 20.14 -0.42
CA ILE A 87 -15.66 19.56 -1.70
C ILE A 87 -14.48 18.60 -1.48
N TRP A 88 -13.46 19.03 -0.73
CA TRP A 88 -12.30 18.20 -0.41
C TRP A 88 -12.71 16.91 0.31
N ARG A 89 -13.62 17.01 1.29
CA ARG A 89 -14.12 15.86 2.03
C ARG A 89 -14.99 14.94 1.15
N PHE A 90 -15.78 15.50 0.23
CA PHE A 90 -16.56 14.72 -0.73
C PHE A 90 -15.63 13.91 -1.65
N LEU A 91 -14.59 14.53 -2.18
CA LEU A 91 -13.56 13.86 -2.99
C LEU A 91 -12.86 12.74 -2.21
N LEU A 92 -12.49 12.98 -0.95
CA LEU A 92 -11.86 11.94 -0.13
C LEU A 92 -12.81 10.80 0.25
N ARG A 93 -14.09 11.09 0.46
CA ARG A 93 -15.07 10.08 0.90
C ARG A 93 -15.54 9.19 -0.25
N TYR A 94 -15.63 9.72 -1.46
CA TYR A 94 -16.19 9.01 -2.61
C TYR A 94 -15.18 8.76 -3.72
N PHE A 95 -14.37 9.76 -4.08
CA PHE A 95 -13.46 9.67 -5.22
C PHE A 95 -12.22 8.83 -4.91
N ALA A 96 -11.59 9.06 -3.75
CA ALA A 96 -10.41 8.31 -3.31
C ALA A 96 -10.67 6.79 -3.18
N PRO A 97 -11.70 6.32 -2.44
CA PRO A 97 -11.95 4.88 -2.34
C PRO A 97 -12.37 4.26 -3.68
N LEU A 98 -13.07 4.99 -4.55
CA LEU A 98 -13.46 4.49 -5.88
C LEU A 98 -12.24 4.29 -6.78
N LEU A 99 -11.29 5.25 -6.81
CA LEU A 99 -10.04 5.12 -7.56
C LEU A 99 -9.19 3.96 -7.03
N LEU A 100 -9.10 3.82 -5.71
CA LEU A 100 -8.32 2.76 -5.07
C LEU A 100 -8.92 1.36 -5.33
N LEU A 101 -10.25 1.24 -5.30
CA LEU A 101 -10.93 0.01 -5.73
C LEU A 101 -10.67 -0.30 -7.20
N GLY A 102 -10.68 0.72 -8.08
CA GLY A 102 -10.37 0.56 -9.49
C GLY A 102 -8.95 0.01 -9.71
N VAL A 103 -7.95 0.60 -9.07
CA VAL A 103 -6.55 0.14 -9.13
C VAL A 103 -6.42 -1.28 -8.59
N PHE A 104 -7.09 -1.61 -7.47
CA PHE A 104 -7.05 -2.94 -6.89
C PHE A 104 -7.65 -4.02 -7.82
N ILE A 105 -8.75 -3.70 -8.51
CA ILE A 105 -9.38 -4.61 -9.49
C ILE A 105 -8.48 -4.81 -10.71
N ASP A 106 -7.89 -3.73 -11.24
CA ASP A 106 -6.97 -3.80 -12.38
C ASP A 106 -5.75 -4.66 -12.06
N MET A 107 -5.20 -4.50 -10.87
CA MET A 107 -4.10 -5.31 -10.36
C MET A 107 -4.45 -6.80 -10.23
N LEU A 108 -5.65 -7.13 -9.72
CA LEU A 108 -6.11 -8.52 -9.67
C LEU A 108 -6.27 -9.12 -11.07
N ARG A 109 -6.70 -8.34 -12.07
CA ARG A 109 -6.82 -8.79 -13.45
C ARG A 109 -5.47 -8.99 -14.13
N SER A 110 -4.50 -8.12 -13.88
CA SER A 110 -3.15 -8.17 -14.46
C SER A 110 -2.31 -9.34 -13.91
N THR A 111 -2.65 -9.83 -12.72
CA THR A 111 -1.92 -10.93 -12.05
C THR A 111 -2.40 -12.34 -12.47
N GLY A 112 -3.58 -12.45 -13.10
CA GLY A 112 -4.22 -13.72 -13.48
C GLY A 112 -3.88 -14.22 -14.87
#